data_AF-A0A0U5FTR8-F1
#
_entry.id   AF-A0A0U5FTR8-F1
#
_cell.length_a   1.000
_cell.length_b   1.000
_cell.length_c   1.000
_cell.angle_alpha   90.00
_cell.angle_beta   90.00
_cell.angle_gamma   90.00
#
_symmetry.space_group_name_H-M   'P 1'
#
loop_
_entity.id
_entity.type
_entity.pdbx_description
1 polymer ?
#
loop_
_entity_poly.entity_id
_entity_poly.type
_entity_poly.pdbx_seq_one_letter_code
_entity_poly.pdbx_strand_id
1 'polypeptide(L)'
;MATIPTREPDKLVAGDTWRWRRDDLADYPAGGGWTLSYVLINASGKITFSAGADGDAFLVDVAAATTANKTAGTYGWEAFVTKGSDRFRVGTGRVEVLPNFETTATADTRSHARRTLEAIDAVIEKRASKDQMSYQIDGRRLDRTPLPDLIRLRSYYVSQVRREDDAAAVAAGRGGRMVLTRFGGRG
;
A
#
# COMPACT_ATOMS: atom_id res chain seq x y z
N MET A 1 10.87 2.31 24.61
CA MET A 1 11.32 1.30 23.62
C MET A 1 10.28 1.21 22.52
N ALA A 2 10.67 1.21 21.25
CA ALA A 2 9.72 1.03 20.16
C ALA A 2 9.12 -0.39 20.23
N THR A 3 7.79 -0.50 20.19
CA THR A 3 7.11 -1.81 20.17
C THR A 3 7.26 -2.39 18.78
N ILE A 4 7.76 -3.63 18.67
CA ILE A 4 7.88 -4.33 17.39
C ILE A 4 6.47 -4.83 16.99
N PRO A 5 5.97 -4.49 15.80
CA PRO A 5 4.69 -5.00 15.31
C PRO A 5 4.69 -6.53 15.20
N THR A 6 3.54 -7.15 15.47
CA THR A 6 3.36 -8.61 15.40
C THR A 6 2.72 -9.10 14.08
N ARG A 7 2.55 -8.19 13.12
CA ARG A 7 2.02 -8.44 11.77
C ARG A 7 2.70 -7.54 10.76
N GLU A 8 2.49 -7.85 9.48
CA GLU A 8 2.97 -7.02 8.36
C GLU A 8 2.41 -5.59 8.48
N PRO A 9 3.28 -4.57 8.40
CA PRO A 9 2.83 -3.20 8.23
C PRO A 9 2.20 -2.99 6.85
N ASP A 10 1.15 -2.14 6.79
CA ASP A 10 0.56 -1.73 5.51
C ASP A 10 1.48 -0.81 4.71
N LYS A 11 2.42 -0.15 5.39
CA LYS A 11 3.37 0.80 4.83
C LYS A 11 4.79 0.51 5.32
N LEU A 12 5.73 0.56 4.39
CA LEU A 12 7.16 0.41 4.62
C LEU A 12 7.88 1.60 3.98
N VAL A 13 9.01 2.02 4.51
CA VAL A 13 9.80 3.11 3.93
C VAL A 13 11.12 2.53 3.43
N ALA A 14 11.45 2.74 2.15
CA ALA A 14 12.76 2.39 1.63
C ALA A 14 13.83 3.15 2.42
N GLY A 15 14.91 2.50 2.83
CA GLY A 15 15.97 3.12 3.63
C GLY A 15 15.75 3.02 5.14
N ASP A 16 14.55 2.65 5.61
CA ASP A 16 14.31 2.32 7.01
C ASP A 16 14.56 0.84 7.28
N THR A 17 14.82 0.50 8.54
CA THR A 17 14.87 -0.91 8.96
C THR A 17 13.45 -1.45 9.00
N TRP A 18 13.18 -2.50 8.22
CA TRP A 18 11.88 -3.16 8.22
C TRP A 18 11.87 -4.24 9.28
N ARG A 19 11.03 -4.07 10.31
CA ARG A 19 11.01 -4.97 11.45
C ARG A 19 9.59 -5.28 11.92
N TRP A 20 9.27 -6.57 11.96
CA TRP A 20 8.07 -7.13 12.59
C TRP A 20 8.30 -8.59 12.95
N ARG A 21 7.52 -9.11 13.90
CA ARG A 21 7.60 -10.49 14.39
C ARG A 21 6.31 -11.25 14.05
N ARG A 22 6.40 -12.53 13.70
CA ARG A 22 5.24 -13.39 13.43
C ARG A 22 5.18 -14.48 14.49
N ASP A 23 4.33 -14.24 15.49
CA ASP A 23 4.08 -15.16 16.61
C ASP A 23 2.89 -16.10 16.35
N ASP A 24 2.13 -15.85 15.28
CA ASP A 24 0.90 -16.54 14.92
C ASP A 24 1.11 -17.83 14.11
N LEU A 25 2.37 -18.24 13.88
CA LEU A 25 2.73 -19.39 13.05
C LEU A 25 3.14 -20.64 13.86
N ALA A 26 2.35 -20.97 14.88
CA ALA A 26 2.66 -22.06 15.82
C ALA A 26 2.80 -23.45 15.15
N ASP A 27 2.11 -23.71 14.04
CA ASP A 27 2.22 -24.96 13.28
C ASP A 27 3.53 -25.08 12.48
N TYR A 28 4.24 -23.96 12.29
CA TYR A 28 5.45 -23.86 11.49
C TYR A 28 6.59 -23.21 12.29
N PRO A 29 6.97 -23.75 13.46
CA PRO A 29 7.88 -23.07 14.37
C PRO A 29 9.27 -22.91 13.76
N ALA A 30 9.85 -21.73 13.91
CA ALA A 30 11.21 -21.44 13.41
C ALA A 30 12.25 -22.37 14.06
N GLY A 31 12.14 -22.62 15.37
CA GLY A 31 12.96 -23.59 16.10
C GLY A 31 12.81 -25.03 15.61
N GLY A 32 11.70 -25.36 14.95
CA GLY A 32 11.47 -26.62 14.27
C GLY A 32 12.13 -26.73 12.89
N GLY A 33 12.91 -25.74 12.45
CA GLY A 33 13.61 -25.72 11.16
C GLY A 33 12.76 -25.23 9.99
N TRP A 34 11.63 -24.58 10.25
CA TRP A 34 10.86 -23.87 9.23
C TRP A 34 11.51 -22.52 8.91
N THR A 35 11.44 -22.11 7.64
CA THR A 35 11.95 -20.81 7.18
C THR A 35 10.81 -19.99 6.59
N LEU A 36 10.57 -18.79 7.11
CA LEU A 36 9.59 -17.85 6.58
C LEU A 36 10.23 -16.91 5.54
N SER A 37 9.62 -16.83 4.36
CA SER A 37 10.05 -15.97 3.26
C SER A 37 8.90 -15.13 2.71
N TYR A 38 9.25 -13.96 2.20
CA TYR A 38 8.32 -13.01 1.60
C TYR A 38 8.70 -12.73 0.15
N VAL A 39 7.67 -12.59 -0.67
CA VAL A 39 7.78 -12.06 -2.03
C VAL A 39 6.78 -10.92 -2.16
N LEU A 40 7.28 -9.74 -2.52
CA LEU A 40 6.50 -8.57 -2.90
C LEU A 40 6.67 -8.40 -4.41
N ILE A 41 5.58 -8.20 -5.14
CA ILE A 41 5.63 -8.04 -6.60
C ILE A 41 4.61 -6.99 -7.07
N ASN A 42 5.01 -6.22 -8.07
CA ASN A 42 4.14 -5.35 -8.85
C ASN A 42 4.61 -5.34 -10.32
N ALA A 43 3.99 -4.51 -11.14
CA ALA A 43 4.35 -4.40 -12.56
C ALA A 43 5.79 -3.89 -12.80
N SER A 44 6.39 -3.22 -11.82
CA SER A 44 7.70 -2.58 -11.94
C SER A 44 8.84 -3.41 -11.37
N GLY A 45 8.56 -4.40 -10.50
CA GLY A 45 9.61 -5.23 -9.93
C GLY A 45 9.15 -6.22 -8.86
N LYS A 46 10.13 -6.99 -8.38
CA LYS A 46 9.98 -8.02 -7.36
C LYS A 46 10.99 -7.79 -6.23
N ILE A 47 10.53 -7.88 -4.99
CA ILE A 47 11.35 -7.78 -3.77
C ILE A 47 11.17 -9.08 -2.99
N THR A 48 12.28 -9.65 -2.51
CA THR A 48 12.27 -10.86 -1.69
C THR A 48 13.15 -10.69 -0.47
N PHE A 49 12.71 -11.23 0.65
CA PHE A 49 13.47 -11.29 1.90
C PHE A 49 12.94 -12.44 2.77
N SER A 50 13.72 -12.85 3.75
CA SER A 50 13.36 -13.90 4.71
C SER A 50 13.38 -13.36 6.13
N ALA A 51 12.64 -14.02 7.02
CA ALA A 51 12.73 -13.78 8.45
C ALA A 51 13.85 -14.64 9.06
N GLY A 52 14.47 -14.14 10.13
CA GLY A 52 15.30 -14.92 11.03
C GLY A 52 14.46 -15.67 12.06
N ALA A 53 15.04 -16.72 12.65
CA ALA A 53 14.44 -17.40 13.79
C ALA A 53 14.62 -16.58 15.07
N ASP A 54 13.57 -16.49 15.87
CA ASP A 54 13.57 -15.87 17.20
C ASP A 54 12.79 -16.79 18.17
N GLY A 55 13.49 -17.80 18.68
CA GLY A 55 12.86 -18.96 19.32
C GLY A 55 12.02 -19.74 18.30
N ASP A 56 10.75 -19.97 18.62
CA ASP A 56 9.79 -20.58 17.68
C ASP A 56 9.11 -19.56 16.75
N ALA A 57 9.28 -18.26 17.02
CA ALA A 57 8.73 -17.19 16.20
C ALA A 57 9.68 -16.79 15.06
N PHE A 58 9.13 -16.04 14.10
CA PHE A 58 9.90 -15.45 13.02
C PHE A 58 10.06 -13.95 13.22
N LEU A 59 11.29 -13.45 13.17
CA LEU A 59 11.59 -12.03 13.18
C LEU A 59 12.04 -11.59 11.79
N VAL A 60 11.24 -10.76 11.14
CA VAL A 60 11.70 -10.02 9.97
C VAL A 60 12.54 -8.86 10.46
N ASP A 61 13.77 -8.78 9.96
CA ASP A 61 14.70 -7.68 10.24
C ASP A 61 15.54 -7.38 9.00
N VAL A 62 15.00 -6.53 8.11
CA VAL A 62 15.69 -6.13 6.88
C VAL A 62 16.36 -4.79 7.12
N ALA A 63 17.70 -4.77 7.05
CA ALA A 63 18.49 -3.58 7.34
C ALA A 63 18.18 -2.40 6.41
N ALA A 64 18.25 -1.19 6.96
CA ALA A 64 18.14 0.08 6.24
C ALA A 64 18.95 0.13 4.92
N ALA A 65 20.20 -0.34 4.94
CA ALA A 65 21.05 -0.37 3.75
C ALA A 65 20.50 -1.29 2.64
N THR A 66 19.80 -2.38 3.01
CA THR A 66 19.17 -3.30 2.05
C THR A 66 17.86 -2.75 1.52
N THR A 67 17.09 -2.05 2.37
CA THR A 67 15.79 -1.47 2.00
C THR A 67 15.94 -0.17 1.19
N ALA A 68 17.07 0.54 1.34
CA ALA A 68 17.36 1.78 0.62
C ALA A 68 17.27 1.65 -0.90
N ASN A 69 17.60 0.47 -1.43
CA ASN A 69 17.59 0.20 -2.87
C ASN A 69 16.25 -0.34 -3.38
N LYS A 70 15.21 -0.38 -2.54
CA LYS A 70 13.89 -0.87 -2.94
C LYS A 70 13.09 0.26 -3.58
N THR A 71 12.54 -0.02 -4.77
CA THR A 71 11.71 0.95 -5.49
C THR A 71 10.42 1.21 -4.72
N ALA A 72 10.07 2.49 -4.59
CA ALA A 72 8.78 2.87 -4.02
C ALA A 72 7.64 2.43 -4.93
N GLY A 73 6.53 2.01 -4.33
CA GLY A 73 5.32 1.59 -5.04
C GLY A 73 4.43 0.70 -4.19
N THR A 74 3.24 0.42 -4.71
CA THR A 74 2.32 -0.55 -4.12
C THR A 74 2.64 -1.94 -4.65
N TYR A 75 2.82 -2.88 -3.74
CA TYR A 75 3.11 -4.29 -4.04
C TYR A 75 1.98 -5.18 -3.55
N GLY A 76 1.68 -6.24 -4.30
CA GLY A 76 1.05 -7.42 -3.74
C GLY A 76 2.12 -8.26 -3.06
N TRP A 77 1.83 -8.87 -1.93
CA TRP A 77 2.79 -9.70 -1.22
C TRP A 77 2.23 -11.08 -0.88
N GLU A 78 3.13 -12.06 -0.83
CA GLU A 78 2.88 -13.39 -0.30
C GLU A 78 3.97 -13.75 0.71
N ALA A 79 3.56 -14.37 1.82
CA ALA A 79 4.43 -14.98 2.81
C ALA A 79 4.27 -16.50 2.76
N PHE A 80 5.38 -17.24 2.78
CA PHE A 80 5.37 -18.69 2.76
C PHE A 80 6.46 -19.25 3.66
N VAL A 81 6.17 -20.40 4.26
CA VAL A 81 7.10 -21.18 5.07
C VAL A 81 7.58 -22.39 4.28
N THR A 82 8.85 -22.75 4.46
CA THR A 82 9.44 -23.93 3.82
C THR A 82 10.22 -24.77 4.82
N LYS A 83 10.16 -26.09 4.67
CA LYS A 83 11.00 -27.06 5.38
C LYS A 83 11.21 -28.29 4.49
N GLY A 84 12.45 -28.54 4.07
CA GLY A 84 12.73 -29.60 3.08
C GLY A 84 11.99 -29.34 1.76
N SER A 85 11.18 -30.30 1.32
CA SER A 85 10.32 -30.17 0.12
C SER A 85 8.99 -29.44 0.37
N ASP A 86 8.61 -29.26 1.64
CA ASP A 86 7.31 -28.70 1.97
C ASP A 86 7.32 -27.19 1.85
N ARG A 87 6.25 -26.65 1.26
CA ARG A 87 6.03 -25.20 1.11
C ARG A 87 4.57 -24.87 1.33
N PHE A 88 4.29 -24.00 2.30
CA PHE A 88 2.94 -23.54 2.61
C PHE A 88 2.86 -22.02 2.57
N ARG A 89 1.83 -21.49 1.92
CA ARG A 89 1.55 -20.05 1.94
C ARG A 89 0.80 -19.71 3.23
N VAL A 90 1.34 -18.77 3.99
CA VAL A 90 0.87 -18.41 5.35
C VAL A 90 0.33 -16.98 5.45
N GLY A 91 0.43 -16.22 4.36
CA GLY A 91 -0.15 -14.88 4.29
C GLY A 91 -0.10 -14.31 2.89
N THR A 92 -1.02 -13.40 2.62
CA THR A 92 -1.04 -12.59 1.40
C THR A 92 -1.64 -11.24 1.71
N GLY A 93 -1.25 -10.21 0.97
CA GLY A 93 -1.86 -8.89 1.12
C GLY A 93 -1.31 -7.87 0.14
N ARG A 94 -1.47 -6.59 0.51
CA ARG A 94 -0.84 -5.47 -0.20
C ARG A 94 -0.02 -4.67 0.78
N VAL A 95 1.05 -4.06 0.29
CA VAL A 95 1.92 -3.18 1.07
C VAL A 95 2.39 -2.03 0.19
N GLU A 96 2.46 -0.84 0.76
CA GLU A 96 3.02 0.34 0.10
C GLU A 96 4.44 0.57 0.57
N VAL A 97 5.40 0.53 -0.35
CA VAL A 97 6.79 0.96 -0.11
C VAL A 97 6.89 2.43 -0.48
N LEU A 98 7.14 3.27 0.51
CA LEU A 98 7.33 4.71 0.38
C LEU A 98 8.81 5.03 0.09
N PRO A 99 9.11 6.12 -0.62
CA PRO A 99 10.49 6.56 -0.85
C PRO A 99 11.11 7.13 0.44
N ASN A 100 12.44 7.09 0.54
CA ASN A 100 13.17 7.80 1.59
C ASN A 100 13.25 9.30 1.25
N PHE A 101 12.64 10.18 2.03
CA PHE A 101 12.72 11.62 1.79
C PHE A 101 14.08 12.24 2.10
N GLU A 102 14.92 11.60 2.92
CA GLU A 102 16.26 12.10 3.24
C GLU A 102 17.18 12.07 2.01
N THR A 103 17.07 11.02 1.20
CA THR A 103 17.95 10.79 0.04
C THR A 103 17.27 11.09 -1.30
N THR A 104 15.95 11.26 -1.33
CA THR A 104 15.21 11.51 -2.56
C THR A 104 15.14 13.01 -2.87
N ALA A 105 15.77 13.44 -3.96
CA ALA A 105 15.78 14.86 -4.38
C ALA A 105 14.39 15.40 -4.77
N THR A 106 13.55 14.57 -5.40
CA THR A 106 12.15 14.90 -5.70
C THR A 106 11.31 13.62 -5.61
N ALA A 107 10.19 13.66 -4.90
CA ALA A 107 9.26 12.55 -4.78
C ALA A 107 7.83 13.03 -4.96
N ASP A 108 7.05 12.29 -5.73
CA ASP A 108 5.60 12.46 -5.70
C ASP A 108 5.05 11.71 -4.48
N THR A 109 4.74 12.47 -3.43
CA THR A 109 4.25 11.95 -2.14
C THR A 109 2.76 11.65 -2.14
N ARG A 110 2.06 11.93 -3.26
CA ARG A 110 0.64 11.64 -3.41
C ARG A 110 0.42 10.13 -3.53
N SER A 111 -0.64 9.65 -2.89
CA SER A 111 -1.10 8.27 -3.05
C SER A 111 -1.39 7.96 -4.52
N HIS A 112 -1.39 6.68 -4.89
CA HIS A 112 -1.84 6.26 -6.22
C HIS A 112 -3.25 6.78 -6.53
N ALA A 113 -4.17 6.73 -5.56
CA ALA A 113 -5.53 7.21 -5.75
C ALA A 113 -5.57 8.70 -6.07
N ARG A 114 -4.77 9.52 -5.37
CA ARG A 114 -4.69 10.97 -5.60
C ARG A 114 -4.05 11.30 -6.95
N ARG A 115 -2.94 10.64 -7.32
CA ARG A 115 -2.33 10.82 -8.65
C ARG A 115 -3.29 10.46 -9.78
N THR A 116 -4.05 9.37 -9.61
CA THR A 116 -5.00 8.92 -10.62
C THR A 116 -6.20 9.86 -10.72
N LEU A 117 -6.71 10.37 -9.59
CA LEU A 117 -7.78 11.36 -9.58
C LEU A 117 -7.36 12.63 -10.34
N GLU A 118 -6.18 13.17 -10.05
CA GLU A 118 -5.68 14.37 -10.72
C GLU A 118 -5.44 14.14 -12.22
N ALA A 119 -4.97 12.95 -12.62
CA ALA A 119 -4.85 12.60 -14.03
C ALA A 119 -6.22 12.53 -14.72
N ILE A 120 -7.25 11.99 -14.06
CA ILE A 120 -8.63 11.97 -14.59
C ILE A 120 -9.17 13.40 -14.71
N ASP A 121 -8.98 14.23 -13.67
CA ASP A 121 -9.43 15.63 -13.67
C ASP A 121 -8.76 16.42 -14.80
N ALA A 122 -7.45 16.25 -15.01
CA ALA A 122 -6.74 16.87 -16.13
C ALA A 122 -7.26 16.44 -17.50
N VAL A 123 -7.67 15.17 -17.66
CA VAL A 123 -8.29 14.67 -18.90
C VAL A 123 -9.67 15.30 -19.10
N ILE A 124 -10.46 15.46 -18.03
CA ILE A 124 -11.78 16.09 -18.09
C ILE A 124 -11.65 17.58 -18.45
N GLU A 125 -10.76 18.32 -17.80
CA GLU A 125 -10.52 19.75 -18.06
C GLU A 125 -10.02 20.02 -19.48
N LYS A 126 -9.09 19.20 -19.98
CA LYS A 126 -8.59 19.28 -21.35
C LYS A 126 -9.66 18.97 -22.41
N ARG A 127 -10.69 18.20 -22.05
CA ARG A 127 -11.83 17.90 -22.92
C ARG A 127 -12.92 18.97 -22.82
N ALA A 128 -13.21 19.48 -21.62
CA ALA A 128 -14.17 20.56 -21.41
C ALA A 128 -13.75 21.86 -22.11
N SER A 129 -12.44 22.12 -22.20
CA SER A 129 -11.87 23.27 -22.93
C SER A 129 -11.79 23.08 -24.46
N LYS A 130 -12.04 21.87 -24.97
CA LYS A 130 -12.09 21.57 -26.41
C LYS A 130 -13.52 21.29 -26.80
N ASP A 131 -14.20 22.33 -27.27
CA ASP A 131 -15.63 22.36 -27.61
C ASP A 131 -15.99 21.54 -28.87
N GLN A 132 -15.43 20.33 -29.04
CA GLN A 132 -15.67 19.48 -30.20
C GLN A 132 -15.72 18.00 -29.78
N MET A 133 -16.94 17.47 -29.68
CA MET A 133 -17.21 16.03 -29.48
C MET A 133 -16.89 15.18 -30.72
N SER A 134 -16.38 15.75 -31.81
CA SER A 134 -16.00 14.99 -33.00
C SER A 134 -14.78 15.64 -33.65
N TYR A 135 -13.65 14.92 -33.63
CA TYR A 135 -12.50 15.23 -34.45
C TYR A 135 -12.16 13.94 -35.20
N GLN A 136 -12.63 13.81 -36.45
CA GLN A 136 -12.13 12.80 -37.38
C GLN A 136 -10.74 13.24 -37.84
N ILE A 137 -9.71 12.49 -37.47
CA ILE A 137 -8.38 12.64 -38.07
C ILE A 137 -8.15 11.36 -38.88
N ASP A 138 -7.99 11.53 -40.19
CA ASP A 138 -7.29 10.60 -41.08
C ASP A 138 -7.77 9.13 -41.02
N GLY A 139 -9.09 8.92 -41.01
CA GLY A 139 -9.67 7.57 -41.17
C GLY A 139 -9.38 6.58 -40.03
N ARG A 140 -8.76 7.02 -38.92
CA ARG A 140 -8.52 6.19 -37.73
C ARG A 140 -9.41 6.65 -36.58
N ARG A 141 -10.39 5.80 -36.23
CA ARG A 141 -11.19 5.98 -35.02
C ARG A 141 -10.31 5.70 -33.80
N LEU A 142 -9.94 6.74 -33.06
CA LEU A 142 -9.35 6.58 -31.73
C LEU A 142 -10.52 6.48 -30.74
N ASP A 143 -10.90 5.25 -30.38
CA ASP A 143 -11.92 5.02 -29.36
C ASP A 143 -11.38 5.46 -27.98
N ARG A 144 -11.56 6.75 -27.67
CA ARG A 144 -11.24 7.31 -26.36
C ARG A 144 -12.29 6.84 -25.35
N THR A 145 -11.89 6.62 -24.10
CA THR A 145 -12.83 6.38 -22.99
C THR A 145 -13.96 7.41 -23.01
N PRO A 146 -15.23 6.99 -23.08
CA PRO A 146 -16.38 7.88 -23.06
C PRO A 146 -16.38 8.79 -21.83
N LEU A 147 -16.84 10.03 -21.98
CA LEU A 147 -16.92 10.99 -20.88
C LEU A 147 -17.72 10.47 -19.67
N PRO A 148 -18.85 9.73 -19.83
CA PRO A 148 -19.56 9.14 -18.70
C PRO A 148 -18.71 8.17 -17.87
N ASP A 149 -17.84 7.39 -18.51
CA ASP A 149 -16.97 6.43 -17.81
C ASP A 149 -15.86 7.15 -17.05
N LEU A 150 -15.34 8.28 -17.58
CA LEU A 150 -14.42 9.14 -16.84
C LEU A 150 -15.04 9.74 -15.58
N ILE A 151 -16.31 10.18 -15.63
CA ILE A 151 -17.02 10.71 -14.45
C ILE A 151 -17.23 9.62 -13.39
N ARG A 152 -17.52 8.37 -13.81
CA ARG A 152 -17.62 7.21 -12.90
C ARG A 152 -16.29 6.90 -12.24
N LEU A 153 -15.20 6.83 -13.03
CA LEU A 153 -13.84 6.62 -12.52
C LEU A 153 -13.44 7.73 -11.54
N ARG A 154 -13.73 9.00 -11.88
CA ARG A 154 -13.50 10.14 -10.98
C ARG A 154 -14.20 9.94 -9.64
N SER A 155 -15.49 9.62 -9.64
CA SER A 155 -16.29 9.43 -8.42
C SER A 155 -15.73 8.31 -7.54
N TYR A 156 -15.28 7.21 -8.16
CA TYR A 156 -14.60 6.13 -7.46
C TYR A 156 -13.30 6.62 -6.79
N TYR A 157 -12.41 7.29 -7.53
CA TYR A 157 -11.13 7.76 -6.96
C TYR A 157 -11.30 8.87 -5.92
N VAL A 158 -12.29 9.76 -6.05
CA VAL A 158 -12.65 10.73 -4.99
C VAL A 158 -12.99 10.00 -3.68
N SER A 159 -13.74 8.91 -3.75
CA SER A 159 -14.08 8.13 -2.54
C SER A 159 -12.86 7.46 -1.91
N GLN A 160 -11.90 6.99 -2.72
CA GLN A 160 -10.66 6.40 -2.23
C GLN A 160 -9.78 7.44 -1.54
N VAL A 161 -9.57 8.60 -2.18
CA VAL A 161 -8.77 9.69 -1.60
C VAL A 161 -9.37 10.18 -0.29
N ARG A 162 -10.70 10.31 -0.20
CA ARG A 162 -11.38 10.68 1.06
C ARG A 162 -11.13 9.66 2.18
N ARG A 163 -11.19 8.36 1.87
CA ARG A 163 -10.87 7.31 2.85
C ARG A 163 -9.43 7.37 3.32
N GLU A 164 -8.50 7.66 2.41
CA GLU A 164 -7.08 7.85 2.75
C GLU A 164 -6.87 9.07 3.65
N ASP A 165 -7.55 10.19 3.37
CA ASP A 165 -7.50 11.40 4.18
C ASP A 165 -8.12 11.21 5.56
N ASP A 166 -9.26 10.53 5.65
CA ASP A 166 -9.91 10.19 6.92
C ASP A 166 -9.01 9.27 7.76
N ALA A 167 -8.40 8.25 7.14
CA ALA A 167 -7.46 7.35 7.82
C ALA A 167 -6.21 8.11 8.32
N ALA A 168 -5.67 9.03 7.51
CA ALA A 168 -4.55 9.88 7.92
C ALA A 168 -4.93 10.83 9.05
N ALA A 169 -6.15 11.37 9.05
CA ALA A 169 -6.66 12.23 10.12
C ALA A 169 -6.83 11.46 11.44
N VAL A 170 -7.34 10.23 11.39
CA VAL A 170 -7.44 9.33 12.55
C VAL A 170 -6.05 9.00 13.08
N ALA A 171 -5.10 8.61 12.20
CA ALA A 171 -3.73 8.30 12.59
C ALA A 171 -3.00 9.51 13.22
N ALA A 172 -3.30 10.72 12.75
CA ALA A 172 -2.78 11.96 13.32
C ALA A 172 -3.50 12.42 14.60
N GLY A 173 -4.45 11.63 15.13
CA GLY A 173 -5.23 11.96 16.33
C GLY A 173 -6.25 13.08 16.13
N ARG A 174 -6.54 13.48 14.89
CA ARG A 174 -7.49 14.53 14.53
C ARG A 174 -8.89 13.98 14.21
N GLY A 175 -9.02 12.65 14.05
CA GLY A 175 -10.25 11.95 13.72
C GLY A 175 -11.12 11.60 14.95
N GLY A 176 -11.52 12.59 15.74
CA GLY A 176 -12.46 12.42 16.84
C GLY A 176 -13.84 12.98 16.49
N ARG A 177 -14.75 12.15 15.95
CA ARG A 177 -16.16 12.52 15.88
C ARG A 177 -16.69 12.56 17.32
N MET A 178 -16.90 13.75 17.89
CA MET A 178 -17.56 13.89 19.19
C MET A 178 -18.93 13.22 19.14
N VAL A 179 -19.03 12.03 19.74
CA VAL A 179 -20.32 11.42 20.06
C VAL A 179 -20.79 12.11 21.34
N LEU A 180 -21.53 13.22 21.17
CA LEU A 180 -22.32 13.84 22.23
C LEU A 180 -23.45 12.88 22.60
N THR A 181 -23.12 11.87 23.41
CA THR A 181 -24.14 11.05 24.05
C THR A 181 -24.80 11.92 25.11
N ARG A 182 -26.03 12.41 24.84
CA ARG A 182 -26.80 13.12 25.86
C ARG A 182 -27.09 12.11 26.99
N PHE A 183 -26.50 12.32 28.16
CA PHE A 183 -27.01 11.70 29.38
C PHE A 183 -28.29 12.46 29.75
N GLY A 184 -29.43 11.96 29.27
CA GLY A 184 -30.74 12.43 29.70
C GLY A 184 -30.95 12.00 31.14
N GLY A 185 -30.92 12.96 32.06
CA GLY A 185 -31.16 12.75 33.48
C GLY A 185 -32.55 12.19 33.78
N ARG A 186 -32.58 11.28 34.75
CA ARG A 186 -33.73 11.02 35.63
C ARG A 186 -33.20 10.85 37.04
N GLY A 187 -33.58 11.79 37.89
CA GLY A 187 -33.38 11.85 39.34
C GLY A 187 -34.19 13.02 39.84
#